data_AF-A0A2D8BZS3-F1
#
_entry.id   AF-A0A2D8BZS3-F1
#
_cell.length_a   1.000
_cell.length_b   1.000
_cell.length_c   1.000
_cell.angle_alpha   90.00
_cell.angle_beta   90.00
_cell.angle_gamma   90.00
#
_symmetry.space_group_name_H-M   'P 1'
#
loop_
_entity.id
_entity.type
_entity.pdbx_description
1 polymer ?
#
loop_
_entity_poly.entity_id
_entity_poly.type
_entity_poly.pdbx_seq_one_letter_code
_entity_poly.pdbx_strand_id
1 'polypeptide(L)'
;MDIKNQIEEGAKVIGLSVEEATNKLEEICSENGIETSNPIALGLWRNFVANTRRAQKSGNEEKSNDSFYKSAFGFFVSLDAPRDTMSWNRNQAKEEFMRDSDNALEKGIVAVAIENALGKFTVSRFHKGTYEEKIVSKLPDGAETLEDGRIYIPLDSTETYMNGGKNEFFGKPLPKEQFRRTGIFFGQIGNGEMKPYFFSYKNQGGVDFSPNTFEWCHFLCVLSGDETSIYGAKDLTFSSLTMNADMEKENDLYRDMDSFDFESCLRDNFDKHLYPLVEMERAHIEMQSQPSRERFVITDGTVCNMNMTPTKNGNRIINLTDLNAEISYEDDAITTCWIPEHLTLDFGIGSSVIVVGRTSQRTTDEGVEPITINVAGLYCVIRHGSAVEVAQPVEEDFDWF
;
A
#
# COMPACT_ATOMS: atom_id res chain seq x y z
N MET A 1 -35.49 8.61 -18.10
CA MET A 1 -35.95 7.75 -17.00
C MET A 1 -36.63 8.67 -16.00
N ASP A 2 -37.90 8.42 -15.67
CA ASP A 2 -38.72 9.40 -14.94
C ASP A 2 -38.24 9.51 -13.48
N ILE A 3 -37.92 10.74 -13.05
CA ILE A 3 -37.44 11.06 -11.69
C ILE A 3 -38.44 10.57 -10.63
N LYS A 4 -39.74 10.67 -10.93
CA LYS A 4 -40.81 10.23 -10.03
C LYS A 4 -40.77 8.74 -9.73
N ASN A 5 -40.50 7.89 -10.72
CA ASN A 5 -40.43 6.44 -10.52
C ASN A 5 -39.30 6.05 -9.57
N GLN A 6 -38.17 6.76 -9.58
CA GLN A 6 -37.05 6.45 -8.69
C GLN A 6 -37.26 6.94 -7.26
N ILE A 7 -37.99 8.03 -7.10
CA ILE A 7 -38.42 8.50 -5.78
C ILE A 7 -39.37 7.48 -5.16
N GLU A 8 -40.36 7.00 -5.92
CA GLU A 8 -41.31 5.98 -5.48
C GLU A 8 -40.65 4.64 -5.13
N GLU A 9 -39.68 4.18 -5.93
CA GLU A 9 -38.92 2.96 -5.63
C GLU A 9 -38.05 3.13 -4.38
N GLY A 10 -37.36 4.26 -4.25
CA GLY A 10 -36.58 4.58 -3.05
C GLY A 10 -37.45 4.64 -1.79
N ALA A 11 -38.60 5.31 -1.86
CA ALA A 11 -39.57 5.44 -0.78
C ALA A 11 -40.05 4.08 -0.27
N LYS A 12 -40.42 3.17 -1.20
CA LYS A 12 -40.80 1.79 -0.86
C LYS A 12 -39.69 1.02 -0.14
N VAL A 13 -38.43 1.25 -0.50
CA VAL A 13 -37.27 0.55 0.08
C VAL A 13 -36.99 0.96 1.52
N ILE A 14 -37.27 2.21 1.89
CA ILE A 14 -37.05 2.74 3.24
C ILE A 14 -38.35 2.98 4.03
N GLY A 15 -39.48 2.50 3.51
CA GLY A 15 -40.78 2.53 4.19
C GLY A 15 -41.43 3.91 4.32
N LEU A 16 -41.13 4.86 3.43
CA LEU A 16 -41.77 6.18 3.39
C LEU A 16 -42.92 6.22 2.40
N SER A 17 -43.90 7.11 2.63
CA SER A 17 -44.86 7.48 1.60
C SER A 17 -44.17 8.29 0.48
N VAL A 18 -44.79 8.33 -0.71
CA VAL A 18 -44.24 9.07 -1.86
C VAL A 18 -44.18 10.57 -1.57
N GLU A 19 -45.14 11.10 -0.81
CA GLU A 19 -45.20 12.50 -0.40
C GLU A 19 -44.05 12.86 0.56
N GLU A 20 -43.80 12.02 1.58
CA GLU A 20 -42.66 12.19 2.49
C GLU A 20 -41.31 12.07 1.79
N ALA A 21 -41.18 11.14 0.83
CA ALA A 21 -39.97 10.97 0.04
C ALA A 21 -39.69 12.18 -0.86
N THR A 22 -40.74 12.79 -1.40
CA THR A 22 -40.61 14.00 -2.24
C THR A 22 -40.19 15.20 -1.38
N ASN A 23 -40.81 15.39 -0.22
CA ASN A 23 -40.42 16.43 0.73
C ASN A 23 -38.98 16.25 1.22
N LYS A 24 -38.56 15.01 1.48
CA LYS A 24 -37.19 14.73 1.93
C LYS A 24 -36.15 14.98 0.83
N LEU A 25 -36.50 14.71 -0.43
CA LEU A 25 -35.65 15.09 -1.56
C LEU A 25 -35.52 16.60 -1.68
N GLU A 26 -36.61 17.35 -1.53
CA GLU A 26 -36.60 18.81 -1.55
C GLU A 26 -35.73 19.40 -0.43
N GLU A 27 -35.80 18.83 0.77
CA GLU A 27 -34.95 19.19 1.91
C GLU A 27 -33.46 18.97 1.59
N ILE A 28 -33.08 17.76 1.16
CA ILE A 28 -31.69 17.42 0.82
C ILE A 28 -31.18 18.32 -0.31
N CYS A 29 -32.01 18.59 -1.31
CA CYS A 29 -31.64 19.47 -2.42
C CYS A 29 -31.45 20.92 -1.95
N SER A 30 -32.33 21.42 -1.07
CA SER A 30 -32.22 22.74 -0.47
C SER A 30 -30.95 22.89 0.39
N GLU A 31 -30.62 21.88 1.21
CA GLU A 31 -29.40 21.86 2.03
C GLU A 31 -28.12 21.88 1.18
N ASN A 32 -28.18 21.27 -0.01
CA ASN A 32 -27.06 21.19 -0.94
C ASN A 32 -27.09 22.30 -2.02
N GLY A 33 -28.01 23.27 -1.93
CA GLY A 33 -28.11 24.38 -2.88
C GLY A 33 -28.44 23.96 -4.32
N ILE A 34 -29.13 22.84 -4.50
CA ILE A 34 -29.43 22.22 -5.79
C ILE A 34 -30.95 22.25 -6.03
N GLU A 35 -31.38 22.56 -7.25
CA GLU A 35 -32.79 22.45 -7.64
C GLU A 35 -33.20 20.98 -7.81
N THR A 36 -34.42 20.61 -7.43
CA THR A 36 -34.91 19.22 -7.53
C THR A 36 -35.05 18.69 -8.96
N SER A 37 -35.10 19.58 -9.96
CA SER A 37 -35.03 19.26 -11.39
C SER A 37 -33.62 18.92 -11.88
N ASN A 38 -32.58 19.16 -11.08
CA ASN A 38 -31.21 18.90 -11.45
C ASN A 38 -30.91 17.38 -11.44
N PRO A 39 -30.25 16.82 -12.47
CA PRO A 39 -29.87 15.40 -12.51
C PRO A 39 -29.09 14.90 -11.28
N ILE A 40 -28.39 15.80 -10.57
CA ILE A 40 -27.64 15.51 -9.34
C ILE A 40 -28.56 15.19 -8.15
N ALA A 41 -29.78 15.73 -8.12
CA ALA A 41 -30.76 15.48 -7.05
C ALA A 41 -31.06 13.99 -6.87
N LEU A 42 -31.16 13.24 -7.97
CA LEU A 42 -31.34 11.79 -7.91
C LEU A 42 -30.13 11.05 -7.31
N GLY A 43 -28.92 11.57 -7.48
CA GLY A 43 -27.72 11.02 -6.86
C GLY A 43 -27.76 11.15 -5.34
N LEU A 44 -28.15 12.34 -4.86
CA LEU A 44 -28.32 12.62 -3.42
C LEU A 44 -29.43 11.75 -2.81
N TRP A 45 -30.56 11.62 -3.51
CA TRP A 45 -31.66 10.74 -3.12
C TRP A 45 -31.20 9.28 -2.94
N ARG A 46 -30.47 8.73 -3.92
CA ARG A 46 -29.98 7.35 -3.87
C ARG A 46 -29.00 7.13 -2.74
N ASN A 47 -28.15 8.13 -2.45
CA ASN A 47 -27.23 8.08 -1.32
C ASN A 47 -27.99 8.03 0.02
N PHE A 48 -28.97 8.92 0.20
CA PHE A 48 -29.82 8.93 1.38
C PHE A 48 -30.57 7.60 1.58
N VAL A 49 -31.26 7.10 0.54
CA VAL A 49 -31.98 5.82 0.60
C VAL A 49 -31.04 4.65 0.94
N ALA A 50 -29.81 4.65 0.40
CA ALA A 50 -28.83 3.62 0.72
C ALA A 50 -28.34 3.70 2.18
N ASN A 51 -28.23 4.90 2.75
CA ASN A 51 -27.84 5.10 4.15
C ASN A 51 -28.97 4.71 5.10
N THR A 52 -30.19 5.17 4.83
CA THR A 52 -31.38 4.87 5.65
C THR A 52 -31.71 3.38 5.61
N ARG A 53 -31.58 2.71 4.46
CA ARG A 53 -31.75 1.26 4.35
C ARG A 53 -30.70 0.49 5.15
N ARG A 54 -29.46 1.00 5.19
CA ARG A 54 -28.40 0.42 6.04
C ARG A 54 -28.74 0.58 7.53
N ALA A 55 -29.22 1.76 7.92
CA ALA A 55 -29.66 2.04 9.29
C ALA A 55 -30.88 1.20 9.73
N GLN A 56 -31.84 0.96 8.84
CA GLN A 56 -33.01 0.11 9.12
C GLN A 56 -32.65 -1.37 9.21
N LYS A 57 -31.66 -1.83 8.43
CA LYS A 57 -31.11 -3.19 8.57
C LYS A 57 -30.33 -3.40 9.87
N SER A 58 -29.76 -2.34 10.46
CA SER A 58 -29.11 -2.39 11.77
C SER A 58 -30.08 -2.28 12.96
N GLY A 59 -31.36 -1.97 12.74
CA GLY A 59 -32.33 -1.68 13.80
C GLY A 59 -33.21 -2.84 14.27
N ASN A 60 -33.09 -4.04 13.66
CA ASN A 60 -33.90 -5.20 14.04
C ASN A 60 -33.04 -6.47 14.06
N GLU A 61 -32.27 -6.65 15.12
CA GLU A 61 -31.98 -7.94 15.77
C GLU A 61 -30.94 -7.72 16.89
N GLU A 62 -31.38 -7.84 18.15
CA GLU A 62 -30.48 -8.13 19.27
C GLU A 62 -29.90 -9.54 19.07
N LYS A 63 -28.81 -9.61 18.31
CA LYS A 63 -27.83 -10.70 18.35
C LYS A 63 -26.45 -10.10 18.22
N SER A 64 -25.58 -10.43 19.18
CA SER A 64 -24.13 -10.29 19.06
C SER A 64 -23.67 -10.86 17.71
N ASN A 65 -23.44 -9.97 16.73
CA ASN A 65 -22.96 -10.29 15.40
C ASN A 65 -21.82 -9.33 15.10
N ASP A 66 -20.63 -9.76 15.47
CA ASP A 66 -19.40 -9.05 15.24
C ASP A 66 -19.14 -8.97 13.72
N SER A 67 -19.44 -7.82 13.10
CA SER A 67 -19.30 -7.62 11.64
C SER A 67 -17.89 -8.02 11.18
N PHE A 68 -17.80 -8.84 10.12
CA PHE A 68 -16.51 -9.31 9.56
C PHE A 68 -15.58 -8.14 9.19
N TYR A 69 -16.16 -7.02 8.76
CA TYR A 69 -15.45 -5.77 8.53
C TYR A 69 -15.52 -4.87 9.76
N LYS A 70 -14.39 -4.32 10.16
CA LYS A 70 -14.22 -3.40 11.30
C LYS A 70 -13.92 -2.00 10.79
N SER A 71 -14.43 -1.00 11.49
CA SER A 71 -13.96 0.38 11.37
C SER A 71 -12.58 0.51 12.00
N ALA A 72 -11.67 1.18 11.31
CA ALA A 72 -10.36 1.56 11.81
C ALA A 72 -10.31 3.08 11.92
N PHE A 73 -9.79 3.60 13.03
CA PHE A 73 -9.44 4.99 13.21
C PHE A 73 -8.01 5.08 13.75
N GLY A 74 -7.14 5.82 13.08
CA GLY A 74 -5.73 5.88 13.44
C GLY A 74 -4.89 6.55 12.37
N PHE A 75 -3.59 6.34 12.43
CA PHE A 75 -2.65 6.83 11.43
C PHE A 75 -1.63 5.75 11.05
N PHE A 76 -1.03 5.89 9.88
CA PHE A 76 0.09 5.06 9.47
C PHE A 76 1.39 5.63 10.02
N VAL A 77 2.09 4.85 10.84
CA VAL A 77 3.48 5.11 11.24
C VAL A 77 4.41 4.88 10.05
N SER A 78 4.08 3.88 9.23
CA SER A 78 4.71 3.65 7.94
C SER A 78 3.75 3.01 6.95
N LEU A 79 3.93 3.32 5.67
CA LEU A 79 3.23 2.72 4.55
C LEU A 79 4.21 2.57 3.39
N ASP A 80 4.63 1.33 3.12
CA ASP A 80 5.53 0.99 2.02
C ASP A 80 4.87 1.35 0.67
N ALA A 81 5.70 1.66 -0.34
CA ALA A 81 5.23 1.69 -1.72
C ALA A 81 4.66 0.32 -2.12
N PRO A 82 3.63 0.25 -2.98
CA PRO A 82 3.10 -1.02 -3.43
C PRO A 82 4.16 -1.78 -4.21
N ARG A 83 4.38 -3.06 -3.87
CA ARG A 83 5.36 -3.92 -4.53
C ARG A 83 4.69 -5.10 -5.16
N ASP A 84 5.13 -5.48 -6.35
CA ASP A 84 4.75 -6.74 -6.95
C ASP A 84 5.53 -7.87 -6.27
N THR A 85 4.85 -8.63 -5.42
CA THR A 85 5.47 -9.69 -4.63
C THR A 85 5.92 -10.89 -5.46
N MET A 86 5.49 -10.99 -6.72
CA MET A 86 5.85 -12.10 -7.62
C MET A 86 6.83 -11.71 -8.73
N SER A 87 7.23 -10.43 -8.79
CA SER A 87 8.15 -9.94 -9.83
C SER A 87 9.49 -10.68 -9.85
N TRP A 88 10.09 -10.92 -8.68
CA TRP A 88 11.35 -11.66 -8.59
C TRP A 88 11.22 -13.10 -9.12
N ASN A 89 10.18 -13.83 -8.72
CA ASN A 89 9.94 -15.20 -9.19
C ASN A 89 9.74 -15.25 -10.71
N ARG A 90 9.02 -14.27 -11.28
CA ARG A 90 8.82 -14.19 -12.74
C ARG A 90 10.12 -13.87 -13.48
N ASN A 91 10.92 -12.92 -12.98
CA ASN A 91 12.21 -12.58 -13.58
C ASN A 91 13.18 -13.76 -13.50
N GLN A 92 13.23 -14.47 -12.36
CA GLN A 92 14.01 -15.69 -12.23
C GLN A 92 13.56 -16.76 -13.23
N ALA A 93 12.24 -16.97 -13.37
CA ALA A 93 11.70 -17.93 -14.34
C ALA A 93 12.08 -17.57 -15.78
N LYS A 94 12.06 -16.28 -16.13
CA LYS A 94 12.51 -15.76 -17.43
C LYS A 94 13.98 -16.04 -17.66
N GLU A 95 14.84 -15.68 -16.71
CA GLU A 95 16.29 -15.87 -16.79
C GLU A 95 16.66 -17.36 -16.93
N GLU A 96 16.04 -18.22 -16.13
CA GLU A 96 16.23 -19.68 -16.21
C GLU A 96 15.81 -20.22 -17.57
N PHE A 97 14.64 -19.80 -18.09
CA PHE A 97 14.16 -20.22 -19.41
C PHE A 97 15.02 -19.72 -20.58
N MET A 98 15.51 -18.48 -20.49
CA MET A 98 16.44 -17.93 -21.50
C MET A 98 17.79 -18.64 -21.48
N ARG A 99 18.25 -19.05 -20.30
CA ARG A 99 19.52 -19.78 -20.13
C ARG A 99 19.42 -21.22 -20.64
N ASP A 100 18.38 -21.94 -20.26
CA ASP A 100 18.16 -23.34 -20.61
C ASP A 100 16.67 -23.70 -20.48
N SER A 101 15.96 -23.71 -21.61
CA SER A 101 14.51 -23.91 -21.64
C SER A 101 14.08 -25.30 -21.16
N ASP A 102 14.86 -26.33 -21.48
CA ASP A 102 14.52 -27.72 -21.16
C ASP A 102 14.71 -27.97 -19.66
N ASN A 103 15.82 -27.49 -19.10
CA ASN A 103 16.07 -27.58 -17.67
C ASN A 103 15.07 -26.75 -16.85
N ALA A 104 14.67 -25.56 -17.33
CA ALA A 104 13.65 -24.75 -16.65
C ALA A 104 12.28 -25.46 -16.64
N LEU A 105 11.93 -26.15 -17.73
CA LEU A 105 10.73 -26.97 -17.82
C LEU A 105 10.80 -28.19 -16.90
N GLU A 106 11.90 -28.96 -16.93
CA GLU A 106 12.11 -30.15 -16.09
C GLU A 106 12.14 -29.84 -14.60
N LYS A 107 12.67 -28.67 -14.20
CA LYS A 107 12.61 -28.19 -12.82
C LYS A 107 11.21 -27.72 -12.39
N GLY A 108 10.25 -27.63 -13.32
CA GLY A 108 8.91 -27.13 -13.05
C GLY A 108 8.87 -25.63 -12.73
N ILE A 109 9.87 -24.86 -13.18
CA ILE A 109 9.93 -23.40 -13.02
C ILE A 109 9.04 -22.71 -14.04
N VAL A 110 8.92 -23.29 -15.24
CA VAL A 110 8.06 -22.81 -16.33
C VAL A 110 7.23 -23.93 -16.93
N ALA A 111 6.14 -23.56 -17.59
CA ALA A 111 5.53 -24.36 -18.65
C ALA A 111 5.82 -23.71 -20.00
N VAL A 112 5.90 -24.51 -21.05
CA VAL A 112 6.15 -24.06 -22.43
C VAL A 112 4.85 -24.13 -23.21
N ALA A 113 4.58 -23.11 -24.03
CA ALA A 113 3.41 -23.07 -24.89
C ALA A 113 3.81 -22.99 -26.36
N ILE A 114 3.13 -23.76 -27.20
CA ILE A 114 3.31 -23.74 -28.66
C ILE A 114 1.94 -23.53 -29.30
N GLU A 115 1.81 -22.48 -30.11
CA GLU A 115 0.60 -22.22 -30.87
C GLU A 115 0.47 -23.24 -32.02
N ASN A 116 -0.71 -23.83 -32.17
CA ASN A 116 -1.02 -24.76 -33.25
C ASN A 116 -1.76 -24.07 -34.40
N ALA A 117 -1.91 -24.79 -35.53
CA ALA A 117 -2.54 -24.26 -36.74
C ALA A 117 -4.01 -23.81 -36.57
N LEU A 118 -4.65 -24.14 -35.44
CA LEU A 118 -6.04 -23.75 -35.11
C LEU A 118 -6.10 -22.54 -34.17
N GLY A 119 -4.97 -21.86 -33.91
CA GLY A 119 -4.89 -20.73 -32.98
C GLY A 119 -5.09 -21.12 -31.51
N LYS A 120 -4.87 -22.40 -31.17
CA LYS A 120 -4.87 -22.90 -29.79
C LYS A 120 -3.45 -23.19 -29.34
N PHE A 121 -3.21 -23.25 -28.04
CA PHE A 121 -1.89 -23.50 -27.48
C PHE A 121 -1.80 -24.92 -26.92
N THR A 122 -0.78 -25.65 -27.33
CA THR A 122 -0.34 -26.86 -26.60
C THR A 122 0.60 -26.39 -25.50
N VAL A 123 0.20 -26.58 -24.25
CA VAL A 123 0.97 -26.22 -23.06
C VAL A 123 1.54 -27.48 -22.44
N SER A 124 2.86 -27.53 -22.30
CA SER A 124 3.59 -28.64 -21.71
C SER A 124 4.26 -28.20 -20.41
N ARG A 125 4.12 -29.01 -19.35
CA ARG A 125 4.69 -28.74 -18.02
C ARG A 125 5.25 -30.01 -17.39
N PHE A 126 6.27 -29.88 -16.54
CA PHE A 126 6.70 -30.95 -15.65
C PHE A 126 6.16 -30.68 -14.24
N HIS A 127 5.42 -31.63 -13.67
CA HIS A 127 4.86 -31.51 -12.34
C HIS A 127 4.99 -32.83 -11.57
N LYS A 128 5.61 -32.78 -10.38
CA LYS A 128 5.77 -33.95 -9.48
C LYS A 128 6.31 -35.21 -10.19
N GLY A 129 7.36 -35.04 -10.98
CA GLY A 129 8.01 -36.14 -11.68
C GLY A 129 7.30 -36.61 -12.96
N THR A 130 6.22 -35.94 -13.36
CA THR A 130 5.41 -36.34 -14.52
C THR A 130 5.35 -35.20 -15.54
N TYR A 131 5.51 -35.55 -16.82
CA TYR A 131 5.29 -34.64 -17.93
C TYR A 131 3.80 -34.60 -18.26
N GLU A 132 3.23 -33.40 -18.32
CA GLU A 132 1.81 -33.18 -18.62
C GLU A 132 1.67 -32.23 -19.80
N GLU A 133 0.80 -32.58 -20.74
CA GLU A 133 0.43 -31.72 -21.86
C GLU A 133 -1.07 -31.43 -21.87
N LYS A 134 -1.42 -30.19 -22.22
CA LYS A 134 -2.81 -29.77 -22.33
C LYS A 134 -2.98 -28.76 -23.44
N ILE A 135 -4.02 -28.95 -24.25
CA ILE A 135 -4.43 -27.96 -25.25
C ILE A 135 -5.38 -26.96 -24.59
N VAL A 136 -5.07 -25.67 -24.71
CA VAL A 136 -5.86 -24.56 -24.19
C VAL A 136 -6.18 -23.55 -25.29
N SER A 137 -7.33 -22.88 -25.18
CA SER A 137 -7.74 -21.82 -26.11
C SER A 137 -7.19 -20.44 -25.73
N LYS A 138 -6.81 -20.25 -24.47
CA LYS A 138 -6.24 -19.00 -23.97
C LYS A 138 -5.13 -19.33 -22.96
N LEU A 139 -4.01 -18.63 -23.07
CA LEU A 139 -2.92 -18.69 -22.09
C LEU A 139 -3.28 -17.91 -20.82
N PRO A 140 -2.69 -18.27 -19.66
CA PRO A 140 -2.81 -17.45 -18.46
C PRO A 140 -2.23 -16.05 -18.70
N ASP A 141 -2.76 -15.05 -18.01
CA ASP A 141 -2.40 -13.64 -18.25
C ASP A 141 -0.92 -13.33 -17.92
N GLY A 142 -0.26 -14.17 -17.12
CA GLY A 142 1.18 -14.08 -16.81
C GLY A 142 2.09 -14.79 -17.82
N ALA A 143 1.57 -15.34 -18.92
CA ALA A 143 2.40 -15.90 -19.98
C ALA A 143 3.17 -14.79 -20.72
N GLU A 144 4.43 -15.07 -21.07
CA GLU A 144 5.29 -14.15 -21.80
C GLU A 144 5.75 -14.77 -23.12
N THR A 145 5.90 -13.93 -24.14
CA THR A 145 6.47 -14.30 -25.44
C THR A 145 7.81 -13.59 -25.58
N LEU A 146 8.88 -14.35 -25.80
CA LEU A 146 10.21 -13.82 -26.08
C LEU A 146 10.27 -13.24 -27.49
N GLU A 147 11.30 -12.43 -27.76
CA GLU A 147 11.53 -11.83 -29.08
C GLU A 147 11.70 -12.86 -30.20
N ASP A 148 12.19 -14.06 -29.86
CA ASP A 148 12.34 -15.19 -30.78
C ASP A 148 11.04 -15.99 -31.02
N GLY A 149 9.92 -15.55 -30.44
CA GLY A 149 8.61 -16.16 -30.57
C GLY A 149 8.34 -17.35 -29.64
N ARG A 150 9.29 -17.75 -28.78
CA ARG A 150 9.05 -18.79 -27.77
C ARG A 150 8.14 -18.24 -26.68
N ILE A 151 7.15 -19.06 -26.27
CA ILE A 151 6.19 -18.70 -25.24
C ILE A 151 6.43 -19.54 -24.00
N TYR A 152 6.57 -18.88 -22.85
CA TYR A 152 6.69 -19.53 -21.55
C TYR A 152 5.68 -18.98 -20.55
N ILE A 153 5.37 -19.81 -19.56
CA ILE A 153 4.44 -19.50 -18.48
C ILE A 153 5.22 -19.71 -17.17
N PRO A 154 5.56 -18.64 -16.44
CA PRO A 154 6.16 -18.77 -15.11
C PRO A 154 5.25 -19.57 -14.17
N LEU A 155 5.80 -20.55 -13.46
CA LEU A 155 5.08 -21.36 -12.48
C LEU A 155 5.59 -21.08 -11.06
N ASP A 156 4.73 -21.25 -10.06
CA ASP A 156 5.17 -21.23 -8.67
C ASP A 156 5.91 -22.54 -8.34
N SER A 157 7.24 -22.50 -8.32
CA SER A 157 8.10 -23.64 -8.00
C SER A 157 8.27 -23.86 -6.49
N THR A 158 7.63 -23.06 -5.64
CA THR A 158 7.74 -23.20 -4.18
C THR A 158 6.79 -24.27 -3.68
N GLU A 159 7.29 -25.46 -3.36
CA GLU A 159 6.42 -26.55 -2.86
C GLU A 159 5.94 -26.30 -1.42
N THR A 160 6.83 -25.80 -0.58
CA THR A 160 6.56 -25.54 0.85
C THR A 160 7.14 -24.17 1.23
N TYR A 161 6.35 -23.35 1.93
CA TYR A 161 6.81 -22.07 2.45
C TYR A 161 7.84 -22.27 3.58
N MET A 162 8.63 -21.23 3.89
CA MET A 162 9.64 -21.28 4.96
C MET A 162 9.08 -21.66 6.34
N ASN A 163 7.79 -21.43 6.58
CA ASN A 163 7.10 -21.83 7.82
C ASN A 163 6.62 -23.30 7.82
N GLY A 164 6.97 -24.10 6.81
CA GLY A 164 6.53 -25.48 6.65
C GLY A 164 5.11 -25.65 6.08
N GLY A 165 4.42 -24.55 5.78
CA GLY A 165 3.09 -24.59 5.16
C GLY A 165 3.15 -25.07 3.71
N LYS A 166 2.25 -25.97 3.32
CA LYS A 166 2.11 -26.41 1.93
C LYS A 166 1.62 -25.28 1.05
N ASN A 167 2.23 -25.11 -0.12
CA ASN A 167 1.79 -24.14 -1.09
C ASN A 167 0.72 -24.73 -2.01
N GLU A 168 -0.52 -24.26 -1.89
CA GLU A 168 -1.62 -24.67 -2.77
C GLU A 168 -1.45 -24.19 -4.22
N PHE A 169 -0.55 -23.24 -4.45
CA PHE A 169 -0.22 -22.71 -5.77
C PHE A 169 0.97 -23.39 -6.43
N PHE A 170 1.61 -24.34 -5.74
CA PHE A 170 2.75 -25.07 -6.31
C PHE A 170 2.42 -25.70 -7.68
N GLY A 171 3.23 -25.36 -8.69
CA GLY A 171 3.08 -25.79 -10.08
C GLY A 171 1.96 -25.10 -10.85
N LYS A 172 1.31 -24.07 -10.28
CA LYS A 172 0.32 -23.24 -10.98
C LYS A 172 0.99 -22.01 -11.60
N PRO A 173 0.41 -21.44 -12.67
CA PRO A 173 0.91 -20.19 -13.27
C PRO A 173 0.98 -19.04 -12.26
N LEU A 174 2.08 -18.30 -12.29
CA LEU A 174 2.19 -17.04 -11.55
C LEU A 174 1.27 -15.99 -12.19
N PRO A 175 0.63 -15.14 -11.38
CA PRO A 175 -0.14 -14.02 -11.91
C PRO A 175 0.80 -13.02 -12.61
N LYS A 176 0.28 -12.31 -13.62
CA LYS A 176 1.02 -11.26 -14.33
C LYS A 176 1.61 -10.24 -13.36
N GLU A 177 0.80 -9.82 -12.39
CA GLU A 177 1.18 -8.90 -11.32
C GLU A 177 0.50 -9.33 -10.03
N GLN A 178 1.19 -9.19 -8.90
CA GLN A 178 0.59 -9.37 -7.57
C GLN A 178 1.08 -8.26 -6.65
N PHE A 179 0.48 -7.09 -6.80
CA PHE A 179 0.79 -5.95 -5.95
C PHE A 179 0.36 -6.18 -4.51
N ARG A 180 1.17 -5.69 -3.59
CA ARG A 180 0.87 -5.65 -2.17
C ARG A 180 1.45 -4.37 -1.58
N ARG A 181 0.62 -3.67 -0.82
CA ARG A 181 1.02 -2.58 0.05
C ARG A 181 1.03 -3.06 1.49
N THR A 182 2.07 -2.72 2.22
CA THR A 182 2.28 -3.07 3.62
C THR A 182 2.60 -1.83 4.43
N GLY A 183 2.36 -1.87 5.74
CA GLY A 183 2.65 -0.75 6.61
C GLY A 183 2.44 -1.08 8.07
N ILE A 184 2.75 -0.12 8.92
CA ILE A 184 2.48 -0.15 10.35
C ILE A 184 1.42 0.90 10.65
N PHE A 185 0.28 0.45 11.17
CA PHE A 185 -0.84 1.29 11.56
C PHE A 185 -0.91 1.37 13.07
N PHE A 186 -1.05 2.57 13.62
CA PHE A 186 -1.37 2.75 15.03
C PHE A 186 -2.78 3.32 15.13
N GLY A 187 -3.68 2.63 15.84
CA GLY A 187 -5.05 3.09 15.94
C GLY A 187 -5.97 2.12 16.64
N GLN A 188 -7.26 2.45 16.63
CA GLN A 188 -8.35 1.67 17.19
C GLN A 188 -9.07 0.91 16.07
N ILE A 189 -9.34 -0.38 16.30
CA ILE A 189 -10.13 -1.23 15.41
C ILE A 189 -11.44 -1.63 16.11
N GLY A 190 -12.58 -1.25 15.51
CA GLY A 190 -13.90 -1.40 16.13
C GLY A 190 -13.96 -0.70 17.48
N ASN A 191 -14.33 -1.44 18.52
CA ASN A 191 -14.38 -0.97 19.90
C ASN A 191 -13.11 -1.33 20.70
N GLY A 192 -12.03 -1.72 20.02
CA GLY A 192 -10.76 -2.07 20.66
C GLY A 192 -9.97 -0.86 21.16
N GLU A 193 -8.87 -1.13 21.86
CA GLU A 193 -7.92 -0.12 22.29
C GLU A 193 -7.01 0.33 21.14
N MET A 194 -6.43 1.53 21.27
CA MET A 194 -5.38 1.98 20.35
C MET A 194 -4.11 1.17 20.55
N LYS A 195 -3.64 0.51 19.49
CA LYS A 195 -2.40 -0.26 19.50
C LYS A 195 -1.80 -0.35 18.09
N PRO A 196 -0.53 -0.82 17.97
CA PRO A 196 0.06 -1.11 16.67
C PRO A 196 -0.59 -2.32 15.97
N TYR A 197 -0.75 -2.23 14.66
CA TYR A 197 -1.18 -3.31 13.77
C TYR A 197 -0.30 -3.37 12.52
N PHE A 198 0.01 -4.57 12.07
CA PHE A 198 0.58 -4.78 10.74
C PHE A 198 -0.51 -4.65 9.67
N PHE A 199 -0.36 -3.71 8.76
CA PHE A 199 -1.28 -3.50 7.66
C PHE A 199 -0.82 -4.24 6.40
N SER A 200 -1.79 -4.83 5.68
CA SER A 200 -1.54 -5.38 4.36
C SER A 200 -2.76 -5.29 3.45
N TYR A 201 -2.54 -4.82 2.23
CA TYR A 201 -3.58 -4.71 1.21
C TYR A 201 -3.06 -5.18 -0.15
N LYS A 202 -3.84 -6.03 -0.83
CA LYS A 202 -3.43 -6.71 -2.06
C LYS A 202 -4.03 -6.05 -3.30
N ASN A 203 -3.39 -6.30 -4.43
CA ASN A 203 -3.80 -5.96 -5.78
C ASN A 203 -4.05 -4.45 -5.94
N GLN A 204 -4.95 -4.08 -6.86
CA GLN A 204 -5.23 -2.70 -7.22
C GLN A 204 -5.62 -1.83 -6.02
N GLY A 205 -6.43 -2.35 -5.09
CA GLY A 205 -6.75 -1.61 -3.86
C GLY A 205 -5.49 -1.25 -3.04
N GLY A 206 -4.49 -2.13 -2.99
CA GLY A 206 -3.19 -1.81 -2.38
C GLY A 206 -2.37 -0.82 -3.20
N VAL A 207 -2.53 -0.74 -4.52
CA VAL A 207 -1.87 0.27 -5.34
C VAL A 207 -2.49 1.65 -5.07
N ASP A 208 -3.81 1.74 -5.08
CA ASP A 208 -4.57 3.00 -4.99
C ASP A 208 -4.65 3.56 -3.55
N PHE A 209 -4.52 2.71 -2.53
CA PHE A 209 -4.60 3.12 -1.13
C PHE A 209 -3.32 3.79 -0.66
N SER A 210 -3.27 5.12 -0.69
CA SER A 210 -2.09 5.91 -0.32
C SER A 210 -2.39 7.08 0.62
N PRO A 211 -2.94 6.85 1.82
CA PRO A 211 -2.99 7.92 2.83
C PRO A 211 -1.56 8.33 3.23
N ASN A 212 -1.40 9.59 3.60
CA ASN A 212 -0.16 10.09 4.16
C ASN A 212 0.11 9.43 5.53
N THR A 213 1.39 9.24 5.84
CA THR A 213 1.80 8.80 7.18
C THR A 213 1.67 9.95 8.17
N PHE A 214 1.41 9.63 9.43
CA PHE A 214 1.17 10.61 10.50
C PHE A 214 -0.01 11.56 10.25
N GLU A 215 -0.97 11.13 9.43
CA GLU A 215 -2.27 11.77 9.29
C GLU A 215 -3.39 10.83 9.75
N TRP A 216 -4.34 11.36 10.50
CA TRP A 216 -5.47 10.61 11.03
C TRP A 216 -6.45 10.25 9.91
N CYS A 217 -6.79 8.97 9.82
CA CYS A 217 -7.67 8.43 8.80
C CYS A 217 -8.66 7.43 9.38
N HIS A 218 -9.78 7.30 8.68
CA HIS A 218 -10.83 6.31 8.92
C HIS A 218 -10.92 5.40 7.72
N PHE A 219 -11.02 4.08 7.93
CA PHE A 219 -11.29 3.12 6.85
C PHE A 219 -11.87 1.81 7.39
N LEU A 220 -12.42 0.98 6.52
CA LEU A 220 -12.87 -0.37 6.87
C LEU A 220 -11.78 -1.41 6.59
N CYS A 221 -11.56 -2.35 7.51
CA CYS A 221 -10.57 -3.41 7.36
C CYS A 221 -11.07 -4.76 7.91
N VAL A 222 -10.28 -5.81 7.69
CA VAL A 222 -10.46 -7.13 8.30
C VAL A 222 -9.39 -7.33 9.36
N LEU A 223 -9.80 -7.58 10.60
CA LEU A 223 -8.88 -7.88 11.70
C LEU A 223 -8.44 -9.36 11.64
N SER A 224 -7.15 -9.63 11.84
CA SER A 224 -6.63 -10.99 11.96
C SER A 224 -7.15 -11.67 13.23
N GLY A 225 -7.21 -13.01 13.22
CA GLY A 225 -7.70 -13.76 14.38
C GLY A 225 -6.83 -13.65 15.64
N ASP A 226 -5.56 -13.26 15.50
CA ASP A 226 -4.64 -12.96 16.60
C ASP A 226 -4.62 -11.47 16.98
N GLU A 227 -5.42 -10.64 16.31
CA GLU A 227 -5.55 -9.19 16.53
C GLU A 227 -4.24 -8.38 16.48
N THR A 228 -3.23 -8.88 15.76
CA THR A 228 -1.95 -8.18 15.54
C THR A 228 -1.86 -7.53 14.16
N SER A 229 -2.76 -7.91 13.24
CA SER A 229 -2.68 -7.54 11.84
C SER A 229 -4.05 -7.12 11.30
N ILE A 230 -4.06 -6.18 10.37
CA ILE A 230 -5.24 -5.74 9.65
C ILE A 230 -5.03 -5.89 8.14
N TYR A 231 -6.07 -6.35 7.46
CA TYR A 231 -6.05 -6.60 6.03
C TYR A 231 -7.06 -5.75 5.29
N GLY A 232 -6.67 -5.27 4.11
CA GLY A 232 -7.59 -4.58 3.21
C GLY A 232 -8.68 -5.50 2.67
N ALA A 233 -9.92 -5.00 2.65
CA ALA A 233 -11.16 -5.68 2.37
C ALA A 233 -11.62 -5.50 0.91
N LYS A 234 -10.89 -6.05 -0.08
CA LYS A 234 -11.15 -5.77 -1.52
C LYS A 234 -11.28 -4.26 -1.72
N ASP A 235 -12.19 -3.74 -2.54
CA ASP A 235 -12.33 -2.29 -2.80
C ASP A 235 -12.92 -1.51 -1.61
N LEU A 236 -13.44 -2.19 -0.58
CA LEU A 236 -14.11 -1.55 0.55
C LEU A 236 -13.15 -0.69 1.39
N THR A 237 -11.92 -1.14 1.59
CA THR A 237 -10.92 -0.39 2.38
C THR A 237 -10.57 0.93 1.70
N PHE A 238 -10.30 0.91 0.40
CA PHE A 238 -10.05 2.12 -0.37
C PHE A 238 -11.27 3.03 -0.43
N SER A 239 -12.44 2.50 -0.81
CA SER A 239 -13.66 3.32 -0.96
C SER A 239 -14.23 3.89 0.34
N SER A 240 -13.80 3.38 1.50
CA SER A 240 -14.16 3.91 2.82
C SER A 240 -13.08 4.79 3.45
N LEU A 241 -11.92 4.93 2.80
CA LEU A 241 -10.85 5.79 3.31
C LEU A 241 -11.35 7.25 3.34
N THR A 242 -11.30 7.85 4.53
CA THR A 242 -11.61 9.27 4.72
C THR A 242 -10.60 9.86 5.71
N MET A 243 -10.02 11.01 5.38
CA MET A 243 -9.10 11.69 6.29
C MET A 243 -9.90 12.40 7.37
N ASN A 244 -9.45 12.31 8.62
CA ASN A 244 -10.13 12.94 9.75
C ASN A 244 -10.13 14.47 9.63
N ALA A 245 -9.10 15.04 9.00
CA ALA A 245 -8.99 16.48 8.73
C ALA A 245 -10.02 17.00 7.71
N ASP A 246 -10.54 16.12 6.84
CA ASP A 246 -11.53 16.46 5.82
C ASP A 246 -12.98 16.34 6.34
N MET A 247 -13.17 15.82 7.57
CA MET A 247 -14.48 15.68 8.19
C MET A 247 -14.91 16.97 8.90
N GLU A 248 -16.21 17.27 8.81
CA GLU A 248 -16.82 18.31 9.65
C GLU A 248 -16.72 17.93 11.14
N LYS A 249 -16.48 18.91 12.01
CA LYS A 249 -16.26 18.67 13.45
C LYS A 249 -17.51 18.13 14.15
N GLU A 250 -18.67 18.38 13.57
CA GLU A 250 -19.98 17.92 14.01
C GLU A 250 -20.27 16.47 13.59
N ASN A 251 -19.44 15.87 12.72
CA ASN A 251 -19.58 14.48 12.31
C ASN A 251 -19.31 13.53 13.47
N ASP A 252 -20.18 12.55 13.71
CA ASP A 252 -20.04 11.57 14.79
C ASP A 252 -18.74 10.73 14.72
N LEU A 253 -18.14 10.61 13.53
CA LEU A 253 -16.88 9.92 13.30
C LEU A 253 -15.66 10.83 13.53
N TYR A 254 -15.82 12.15 13.51
CA TYR A 254 -14.71 13.07 13.75
C TYR A 254 -14.12 12.83 15.15
N ARG A 255 -12.80 12.87 15.22
CA ARG A 255 -12.03 12.77 16.46
C ARG A 255 -11.10 13.96 16.56
N ASP A 256 -11.22 14.72 17.64
CA ASP A 256 -10.27 15.78 17.95
C ASP A 256 -8.96 15.16 18.45
N MET A 257 -7.90 15.34 17.66
CA MET A 257 -6.56 14.81 17.93
C MET A 257 -5.50 15.93 17.90
N ASP A 258 -5.91 17.19 18.04
CA ASP A 258 -5.01 18.35 17.93
C ASP A 258 -3.94 18.35 19.04
N SER A 259 -4.22 17.73 20.18
CA SER A 259 -3.28 17.59 21.30
C SER A 259 -2.51 16.27 21.31
N PHE A 260 -2.63 15.43 20.27
CA PHE A 260 -1.95 14.14 20.24
C PHE A 260 -0.46 14.33 19.97
N ASP A 261 0.39 13.74 20.83
CA ASP A 261 1.83 13.76 20.67
C ASP A 261 2.33 12.48 19.99
N PHE A 262 2.70 12.59 18.71
CA PHE A 262 3.26 11.49 17.96
C PHE A 262 4.58 10.99 18.55
N GLU A 263 5.44 11.85 19.11
CA GLU A 263 6.73 11.45 19.66
C GLU A 263 6.56 10.54 20.87
N SER A 264 5.70 10.94 21.82
CA SER A 264 5.36 10.10 22.98
C SER A 264 4.71 8.79 22.54
N CYS A 265 3.79 8.82 21.56
CA CYS A 265 3.19 7.60 21.01
C CYS A 265 4.24 6.63 20.45
N LEU A 266 5.21 7.14 19.68
CA LEU A 266 6.28 6.31 19.11
C LEU A 266 7.16 5.71 20.21
N ARG A 267 7.52 6.50 21.22
CA ARG A 267 8.29 6.03 22.38
C ARG A 267 7.59 4.92 23.15
N ASP A 268 6.31 5.09 23.44
CA ASP A 268 5.57 4.17 24.29
C ASP A 268 5.24 2.84 23.59
N ASN A 269 5.12 2.85 22.25
CA ASN A 269 4.64 1.69 21.49
C ASN A 269 5.69 1.04 20.58
N PHE A 270 6.78 1.74 20.28
CA PHE A 270 7.80 1.31 19.31
C PHE A 270 9.24 1.47 19.82
N ASP A 271 9.45 1.49 21.14
CA ASP A 271 10.76 1.63 21.80
C ASP A 271 11.87 0.76 21.16
N LYS A 272 11.56 -0.49 20.82
CA LYS A 272 12.49 -1.45 20.20
C LYS A 272 12.93 -1.07 18.78
N HIS A 273 12.28 -0.10 18.17
CA HIS A 273 12.59 0.39 16.83
C HIS A 273 13.19 1.80 16.86
N LEU A 274 13.31 2.42 18.04
CA LEU A 274 13.91 3.74 18.17
C LEU A 274 15.44 3.64 18.23
N TYR A 275 16.10 4.24 17.24
CA TYR A 275 17.56 4.28 17.17
C TYR A 275 18.01 5.71 16.82
N PRO A 276 18.99 6.28 17.55
CA PRO A 276 19.61 7.53 17.14
C PRO A 276 20.46 7.32 15.88
N LEU A 277 20.64 8.37 15.08
CA LEU A 277 21.38 8.31 13.81
C LEU A 277 22.80 7.74 13.95
N VAL A 278 23.48 8.03 15.08
CA VAL A 278 24.83 7.53 15.35
C VAL A 278 24.89 6.01 15.58
N GLU A 279 23.76 5.35 15.82
CA GLU A 279 23.68 3.90 16.05
C GLU A 279 23.10 3.12 14.85
N MET A 280 23.00 3.73 13.66
CA MET A 280 22.41 3.08 12.48
C MET A 280 23.11 1.78 12.07
N GLU A 281 24.43 1.65 12.29
CA GLU A 281 25.16 0.39 12.07
C GLU A 281 24.68 -0.73 12.98
N ARG A 282 24.54 -0.45 14.28
CA ARG A 282 24.00 -1.41 15.24
C ARG A 282 22.57 -1.78 14.87
N ALA A 283 21.74 -0.78 14.55
CA ALA A 283 20.36 -0.98 14.15
C ALA A 283 20.25 -1.87 12.90
N HIS A 284 21.12 -1.67 11.90
CA HIS A 284 21.13 -2.49 10.69
C HIS A 284 21.39 -3.97 11.00
N ILE A 285 22.43 -4.27 11.77
CA ILE A 285 22.79 -5.64 12.16
C ILE A 285 21.65 -6.29 12.96
N GLU A 286 21.08 -5.58 13.93
CA GLU A 286 19.98 -6.11 14.76
C GLU A 286 18.74 -6.41 13.91
N MET A 287 18.35 -5.48 13.03
CA MET A 287 17.15 -5.62 12.20
C MET A 287 17.28 -6.69 11.12
N GLN A 288 18.48 -7.01 10.63
CA GLN A 288 18.66 -8.10 9.64
C GLN A 288 18.18 -9.46 10.17
N SER A 289 18.29 -9.70 11.48
CA SER A 289 17.90 -10.96 12.12
C SER A 289 16.38 -11.09 12.37
N GLN A 290 15.65 -9.98 12.33
CA GLN A 290 14.23 -9.95 12.70
C GLN A 290 13.31 -10.50 11.59
N PRO A 291 12.06 -10.87 11.88
CA PRO A 291 11.06 -11.15 10.84
C PRO A 291 10.80 -9.91 9.96
N SER A 292 10.52 -10.09 8.67
CA SER A 292 10.38 -8.98 7.69
C SER A 292 9.47 -7.83 8.12
N ARG A 293 8.42 -8.11 8.91
CA ARG A 293 7.47 -7.10 9.40
C ARG A 293 8.03 -6.22 10.52
N GLU A 294 9.00 -6.73 11.27
CA GLU A 294 9.70 -6.03 12.37
C GLU A 294 10.98 -5.34 11.89
N ARG A 295 11.40 -5.55 10.62
CA ARG A 295 12.63 -4.95 10.07
C ARG A 295 12.41 -3.49 9.69
N PHE A 296 12.30 -2.62 10.68
CA PHE A 296 12.27 -1.18 10.47
C PHE A 296 12.90 -0.46 11.66
N VAL A 297 13.38 0.75 11.38
CA VAL A 297 13.91 1.69 12.36
C VAL A 297 13.07 2.95 12.33
N ILE A 298 12.98 3.61 13.47
CA ILE A 298 12.45 4.94 13.69
C ILE A 298 13.62 5.76 14.21
N THR A 299 13.92 6.85 13.53
CA THR A 299 15.01 7.74 13.88
C THR A 299 14.59 9.18 13.60
N ASP A 300 15.16 10.12 14.33
CA ASP A 300 14.96 11.55 14.12
C ASP A 300 16.26 12.23 13.73
N GLY A 301 16.15 13.33 13.00
CA GLY A 301 17.31 14.06 12.53
C GLY A 301 16.96 15.39 11.89
N THR A 302 17.99 16.19 11.65
CA THR A 302 17.86 17.45 10.92
C THR A 302 18.21 17.25 9.46
N VAL A 303 17.35 17.72 8.57
CA VAL A 303 17.55 17.66 7.13
C VAL A 303 18.69 18.61 6.74
N CYS A 304 19.84 18.08 6.34
CA CYS A 304 20.99 18.90 5.93
C CYS A 304 21.07 19.09 4.41
N ASN A 305 20.49 18.17 3.62
CA ASN A 305 20.44 18.27 2.17
C ASN A 305 19.20 17.57 1.61
N MET A 306 18.69 18.05 0.48
CA MET A 306 17.55 17.47 -0.23
C MET A 306 17.83 17.46 -1.73
N ASN A 307 17.66 16.30 -2.36
CA ASN A 307 17.58 16.15 -3.80
C ASN A 307 16.15 15.70 -4.16
N MET A 308 15.38 16.66 -4.65
CA MET A 308 13.98 16.48 -5.02
C MET A 308 13.80 15.90 -6.43
N THR A 309 14.87 15.80 -7.21
CA THR A 309 14.82 15.16 -8.53
C THR A 309 14.68 13.65 -8.35
N PRO A 310 13.61 13.02 -8.88
CA PRO A 310 13.43 11.59 -8.76
C PRO A 310 14.57 10.81 -9.41
N THR A 311 15.06 9.78 -8.72
CA THR A 311 15.97 8.79 -9.29
C THR A 311 15.25 7.88 -10.29
N LYS A 312 15.98 7.00 -10.98
CA LYS A 312 15.39 6.01 -11.92
C LYS A 312 14.27 5.16 -11.32
N ASN A 313 14.29 4.98 -10.00
CA ASN A 313 13.28 4.21 -9.27
C ASN A 313 12.19 5.10 -8.62
N GLY A 314 12.11 6.39 -8.99
CA GLY A 314 11.12 7.34 -8.48
C GLY A 314 11.43 7.93 -7.10
N ASN A 315 12.47 7.45 -6.40
CA ASN A 315 12.83 7.96 -5.09
C ASN A 315 13.48 9.34 -5.18
N ARG A 316 13.11 10.21 -4.24
CA ARG A 316 13.84 11.44 -3.89
C ARG A 316 14.80 11.14 -2.75
N ILE A 317 15.78 12.01 -2.52
CA ILE A 317 16.80 11.77 -1.49
C ILE A 317 16.80 12.93 -0.50
N ILE A 318 16.77 12.63 0.79
CA ILE A 318 17.10 13.59 1.84
C ILE A 318 18.25 13.03 2.68
N ASN A 319 19.10 13.91 3.18
CA ASN A 319 20.20 13.55 4.06
C ASN A 319 19.92 14.10 5.45
N LEU A 320 20.06 13.24 6.46
CA LEU A 320 19.87 13.58 7.85
C LEU A 320 21.20 13.64 8.59
N THR A 321 21.29 14.57 9.53
CA THR A 321 22.39 14.68 10.48
C THR A 321 21.84 14.91 11.89
N ASP A 322 22.60 14.48 12.89
CA ASP A 322 22.37 14.85 14.28
C ASP A 322 23.10 16.17 14.57
N LEU A 323 22.36 17.25 14.84
CA LEU A 323 22.95 18.55 15.19
C LEU A 323 23.81 18.50 16.46
N ASN A 324 23.65 17.48 17.31
CA ASN A 324 24.40 17.29 18.53
C ASN A 324 25.62 16.37 18.37
N ALA A 325 25.80 15.72 17.21
CA ALA A 325 27.01 14.96 16.96
C ALA A 325 28.19 15.95 16.82
N GLU A 326 29.24 15.77 17.63
CA GLU A 326 30.47 16.55 17.48
C GLU A 326 30.92 16.46 16.02
N ILE A 327 31.03 17.61 15.35
CA ILE A 327 31.49 17.70 13.95
C ILE A 327 32.92 17.16 13.90
N SER A 328 33.04 15.87 13.61
CA SER A 328 34.28 15.22 13.20
C SER A 328 34.47 15.55 11.73
N TYR A 329 35.53 16.30 11.41
CA TYR A 329 35.91 16.58 10.01
C TYR A 329 36.35 15.32 9.23
N GLU A 330 36.39 14.14 9.88
CA GLU A 330 36.80 12.87 9.27
C GLU A 330 35.61 11.92 9.01
N ASP A 331 34.47 12.08 9.68
CA ASP A 331 33.28 11.24 9.55
C ASP A 331 32.03 12.10 9.62
N ASP A 332 31.58 12.62 8.47
CA ASP A 332 30.26 13.23 8.38
C ASP A 332 29.21 12.13 8.59
N ALA A 333 28.65 12.05 9.80
CA ALA A 333 27.59 11.12 10.21
C ALA A 333 26.26 11.48 9.52
N ILE A 334 26.25 11.44 8.20
CA ILE A 334 25.12 11.74 7.35
C ILE A 334 24.44 10.43 6.97
N THR A 335 23.17 10.30 7.33
CA THR A 335 22.36 9.16 6.91
C THR A 335 21.53 9.54 5.69
N THR A 336 21.74 8.83 4.58
CA THR A 336 20.98 9.02 3.34
C THR A 336 19.63 8.32 3.44
N CYS A 337 18.55 9.05 3.19
CA CYS A 337 17.18 8.56 3.23
C CYS A 337 16.54 8.62 1.83
N TRP A 338 16.08 7.48 1.36
CA TRP A 338 15.40 7.32 0.07
C TRP A 338 13.89 7.48 0.27
N ILE A 339 13.34 8.60 -0.17
CA ILE A 339 11.93 8.96 -0.01
C ILE A 339 11.15 8.54 -1.27
N PRO A 340 10.23 7.58 -1.18
CA PRO A 340 9.40 7.21 -2.31
C PRO A 340 8.44 8.33 -2.71
N GLU A 341 7.95 8.26 -3.95
CA GLU A 341 7.09 9.29 -4.55
C GLU A 341 5.78 9.52 -3.78
N HIS A 342 5.20 8.45 -3.23
CA HIS A 342 3.91 8.51 -2.54
C HIS A 342 3.97 9.20 -1.16
N LEU A 343 5.16 9.45 -0.62
CA LEU A 343 5.29 10.21 0.63
C LEU A 343 5.41 11.69 0.32
N THR A 344 4.58 12.52 0.96
CA THR A 344 4.61 13.97 0.75
C THR A 344 5.82 14.59 1.46
N LEU A 345 6.52 15.49 0.77
CA LEU A 345 7.61 16.31 1.31
C LEU A 345 7.19 17.78 1.27
N ASP A 346 6.82 18.34 2.42
CA ASP A 346 6.30 19.70 2.54
C ASP A 346 7.18 20.62 3.41
N PHE A 347 8.45 20.25 3.55
CA PHE A 347 9.45 20.93 4.35
C PHE A 347 10.76 21.09 3.56
N GLY A 348 11.64 22.00 4.01
CA GLY A 348 12.95 22.25 3.41
C GLY A 348 14.11 21.85 4.32
N ILE A 349 15.32 22.18 3.86
CA ILE A 349 16.57 22.01 4.62
C ILE A 349 16.48 22.77 5.96
N GLY A 350 17.04 22.18 7.01
CA GLY A 350 17.02 22.67 8.40
C GLY A 350 15.82 22.16 9.20
N SER A 351 14.85 21.50 8.57
CA SER A 351 13.71 20.91 9.26
C SER A 351 14.13 19.71 10.12
N SER A 352 13.48 19.55 11.28
CA SER A 352 13.61 18.36 12.12
C SER A 352 12.51 17.37 11.74
N VAL A 353 12.90 16.13 11.45
CA VAL A 353 11.99 15.10 10.95
C VAL A 353 12.20 13.79 11.68
N ILE A 354 11.12 13.02 11.80
CA ILE A 354 11.16 11.61 12.19
C ILE A 354 10.99 10.79 10.92
N VAL A 355 11.91 9.85 10.70
CA VAL A 355 11.92 8.93 9.58
C VAL A 355 11.69 7.51 10.08
N VAL A 356 10.75 6.82 9.44
CA VAL A 356 10.48 5.40 9.64
C VAL A 356 10.83 4.65 8.37
N GLY A 357 11.67 3.63 8.45
CA GLY A 357 12.08 2.91 7.25
C GLY A 357 12.93 1.69 7.49
N ARG A 358 13.36 1.05 6.40
CA ARG A 358 14.25 -0.11 6.44
C ARG A 358 15.69 0.31 6.15
N THR A 359 16.61 -0.09 7.01
CA THR A 359 18.04 0.08 6.75
C THR A 359 18.48 -0.80 5.57
N SER A 360 19.42 -0.29 4.79
CA SER A 360 19.99 -0.96 3.62
C SER A 360 21.45 -0.55 3.47
N GLN A 361 22.27 -1.54 3.15
CA GLN A 361 23.70 -1.37 2.91
C GLN A 361 24.07 -2.16 1.67
N ARG A 362 24.87 -1.55 0.79
CA ARG A 362 25.41 -2.24 -0.39
C ARG A 362 26.82 -2.68 -0.10
N THR A 363 27.15 -3.87 -0.59
CA THR A 363 28.53 -4.34 -0.66
C THR A 363 28.97 -4.25 -2.11
N THR A 364 30.03 -3.50 -2.35
CA THR A 364 30.65 -3.33 -3.67
C THR A 364 32.05 -3.96 -3.65
N ASP A 365 32.68 -4.06 -4.82
CA ASP A 365 34.06 -4.55 -4.92
C ASP A 365 35.07 -3.64 -4.19
N GLU A 366 34.72 -2.37 -3.96
CA GLU A 366 35.53 -1.38 -3.25
C GLU A 366 35.31 -1.37 -1.73
N GLY A 367 34.29 -2.08 -1.25
CA GLY A 367 33.97 -2.19 0.17
C GLY A 367 32.48 -2.05 0.47
N VAL A 368 32.20 -1.80 1.75
CA VAL A 368 30.84 -1.66 2.26
C VAL A 368 30.45 -0.19 2.23
N GLU A 369 29.36 0.14 1.54
CA GLU A 369 28.84 1.50 1.48
C GLU A 369 28.20 1.91 2.81
N PRO A 370 28.06 3.22 3.10
CA PRO A 370 27.31 3.70 4.26
C PRO A 370 25.87 3.19 4.29
N ILE A 371 25.34 3.03 5.51
CA ILE A 371 23.94 2.62 5.69
C ILE A 371 23.01 3.74 5.24
N THR A 372 21.97 3.33 4.52
CA THR A 372 20.90 4.19 4.05
C THR A 372 19.56 3.69 4.57
N ILE A 373 18.54 4.56 4.57
CA ILE A 373 17.18 4.21 4.99
C ILE A 373 16.25 4.29 3.79
N ASN A 374 15.59 3.18 3.47
CA ASN A 374 14.44 3.18 2.56
C ASN A 374 13.21 3.61 3.35
N VAL A 375 12.75 4.84 3.14
CA VAL A 375 11.72 5.46 3.95
C VAL A 375 10.34 4.94 3.58
N ALA A 376 9.56 4.63 4.61
CA ALA A 376 8.16 4.21 4.50
C ALA A 376 7.23 5.10 5.33
N GLY A 377 7.75 5.90 6.26
CA GLY A 377 6.98 6.92 6.96
C GLY A 377 7.83 8.13 7.33
N LEU A 378 7.19 9.29 7.37
CA LEU A 378 7.85 10.56 7.54
C LEU A 378 6.94 11.53 8.29
N TYR A 379 7.49 12.17 9.32
CA TYR A 379 6.82 13.19 10.11
C TYR A 379 7.73 14.41 10.27
N CYS A 380 7.23 15.61 9.96
CA CYS A 380 7.97 16.84 10.16
C CYS A 380 7.62 17.43 11.52
N VAL A 381 8.57 17.40 12.46
CA VAL A 381 8.39 17.91 13.82
C VAL A 381 8.53 19.44 13.83
N ILE A 382 9.59 19.94 13.18
CA ILE A 382 9.87 21.37 13.05
C ILE A 382 10.09 21.67 11.58
N ARG A 383 9.24 22.53 11.02
CA ARG A 383 9.27 22.90 9.60
C ARG A 383 10.12 24.14 9.36
N HIS A 384 11.08 24.04 8.46
CA HIS A 384 11.86 25.15 7.91
C HIS A 384 11.80 25.14 6.39
N GLY A 385 11.46 26.28 5.78
CA GLY A 385 11.39 26.43 4.33
C GLY A 385 10.37 25.50 3.64
N SER A 386 10.54 25.32 2.34
CA SER A 386 9.76 24.40 1.51
C SER A 386 10.71 23.58 0.64
N ALA A 387 10.29 22.39 0.22
CA ALA A 387 11.06 21.59 -0.72
C ALA A 387 11.19 22.35 -2.05
N VAL A 388 12.42 22.51 -2.56
CA VAL A 388 12.67 23.17 -3.85
C VAL A 388 13.06 22.10 -4.86
N GLU A 389 12.25 21.95 -5.90
CA GLU A 389 12.60 21.16 -7.07
C GLU A 389 13.62 21.96 -7.91
N VAL A 390 14.83 21.43 -8.05
CA VAL A 390 15.81 22.02 -8.95
C VAL A 390 15.47 21.55 -10.35
N ALA A 391 14.98 22.47 -11.20
CA ALA A 391 14.75 22.18 -12.61
C ALA A 391 16.06 21.70 -13.24
N GLN A 392 16.09 20.46 -13.74
CA GLN A 392 17.22 20.01 -14.53
C GLN A 392 17.26 20.82 -15.83
N PRO A 393 18.44 21.31 -16.27
CA PRO A 393 18.59 21.63 -17.67
C PRO A 393 18.27 20.35 -18.45
N VAL A 394 17.31 20.42 -19.36
CA VAL A 394 17.13 19.38 -20.37
C VAL A 394 18.44 19.35 -21.14
N GLU A 395 19.25 18.31 -20.95
CA GLU A 395 20.28 18.00 -21.94
C GLU A 395 19.50 17.68 -23.22
N GLU A 396 19.50 18.65 -24.15
CA GLU A 396 19.16 18.35 -25.53
C GLU A 396 20.12 17.25 -25.98
N ASP A 397 19.58 16.05 -26.15
CA ASP A 397 20.28 14.91 -26.70
C ASP A 397 20.72 15.26 -28.13
N PHE A 398 21.95 15.78 -28.23
CA PHE A 398 22.63 16.02 -29.50
C PHE A 398 23.43 14.79 -29.92
N ASP A 399 23.00 13.56 -29.60
CA ASP A 399 23.50 12.36 -30.27
C ASP A 399 22.91 12.26 -31.69
N TRP A 400 23.44 13.12 -32.55
CA TRP A 400 23.48 12.95 -33.99
C TRP A 400 24.93 12.68 -34.41
N PHE A 401 25.47 11.52 -34.03
CA PHE A 401 26.49 10.77 -34.78
C PHE A 401 26.46 9.28 -34.47
#